data_AF-A0A7M3WZS5-F1
#
_entry.id   AF-A0A7M3WZS5-F1
#
_cell.length_a   1.000
_cell.length_b   1.000
_cell.length_c   1.000
_cell.angle_alpha   90.00
_cell.angle_beta   90.00
_cell.angle_gamma   90.00
#
_symmetry.space_group_name_H-M   'P 1'
#
loop_
_entity.id
_entity.type
_entity.pdbx_description
1 polymer ?
#
loop_
_entity_poly.entity_id
_entity_poly.type
_entity_poly.pdbx_seq_one_letter_code
_entity_poly.pdbx_strand_id
1 'polypeptide(L)'
;TTSTGRGCWDEDGDGWADFEDDLPYDDRYHLDSDGDGVADEEDDYPYNALLAQEESVAAFGCFVLIGGLAFVLYKTGRDEDESPSMTMAPEPIVIGQLEEEDAPVDNDTFW
;
A
#
# COMPACT_ATOMS: atom_id res chain seq x y z
N THR A 1 -31.63 -35.82 -37.92
CA THR A 1 -31.28 -35.20 -36.63
C THR A 1 -29.79 -35.37 -36.48
N THR A 2 -29.04 -34.28 -36.55
CA THR A 2 -27.57 -34.31 -36.39
C THR A 2 -27.27 -34.85 -34.98
N SER A 3 -26.43 -35.87 -34.92
CA SER A 3 -26.01 -36.59 -33.71
C SER A 3 -25.04 -35.72 -32.89
N THR A 4 -25.49 -34.57 -32.42
CA THR A 4 -24.86 -33.83 -31.32
C THR A 4 -25.71 -34.08 -30.09
N GLY A 5 -25.10 -34.25 -28.92
CA GLY A 5 -25.70 -34.71 -27.67
C GLY A 5 -26.82 -33.86 -27.08
N ARG A 6 -27.39 -32.90 -27.83
CA ARG A 6 -28.46 -31.98 -27.41
C ARG A 6 -29.55 -32.72 -26.61
N GLY A 7 -29.50 -32.60 -25.28
CA GLY A 7 -30.52 -33.05 -24.34
C GLY A 7 -30.30 -34.38 -23.61
N CYS A 8 -29.08 -34.92 -23.49
CA CYS A 8 -28.81 -36.10 -22.65
C CYS A 8 -27.99 -35.73 -21.41
N TRP A 9 -28.65 -35.60 -20.25
CA TRP A 9 -28.16 -34.93 -19.02
C TRP A 9 -27.41 -33.63 -19.33
N ASP A 10 -28.16 -32.55 -19.17
CA ASP A 10 -27.76 -31.16 -19.39
C ASP A 10 -28.11 -30.48 -18.06
N GLU A 11 -27.10 -30.27 -17.21
CA GLU A 11 -27.25 -29.84 -15.82
C GLU A 11 -27.63 -28.36 -15.70
N ASP A 12 -27.15 -27.51 -16.61
CA ASP A 12 -27.40 -26.07 -16.62
C ASP A 12 -28.43 -25.62 -17.67
N GLY A 13 -28.73 -26.44 -18.67
CA GLY A 13 -29.81 -26.21 -19.63
C GLY A 13 -29.42 -25.31 -20.80
N ASP A 14 -28.13 -25.16 -21.10
CA ASP A 14 -27.63 -24.33 -22.19
C ASP A 14 -27.88 -24.95 -23.59
N GLY A 15 -28.23 -26.25 -23.62
CA GLY A 15 -28.56 -27.02 -24.81
C GLY A 15 -27.44 -27.94 -25.30
N TRP A 16 -26.28 -27.93 -24.66
CA TRP A 16 -25.25 -28.95 -24.76
C TRP A 16 -25.53 -30.05 -23.73
N ALA A 17 -24.67 -31.06 -23.65
CA ALA A 17 -24.84 -32.15 -22.69
C ALA A 17 -23.58 -32.20 -21.86
N ASP A 18 -23.68 -32.59 -20.59
CA ASP A 18 -22.58 -32.54 -19.61
C ASP A 18 -21.30 -33.28 -20.06
N PHE A 19 -21.38 -34.15 -21.07
CA PHE A 19 -20.24 -34.89 -21.63
C PHE A 19 -19.56 -34.19 -22.83
N GLU A 20 -20.23 -33.24 -23.45
CA GLU A 20 -19.81 -32.39 -24.57
C GLU A 20 -19.61 -30.92 -24.12
N ASP A 21 -19.89 -30.63 -22.84
CA ASP A 21 -19.86 -29.32 -22.22
C ASP A 21 -18.68 -29.25 -21.24
N ASP A 22 -17.75 -28.33 -21.50
CA ASP A 22 -16.58 -28.11 -20.65
C ASP A 22 -16.93 -27.30 -19.37
N LEU A 23 -18.09 -26.64 -19.36
CA LEU A 23 -18.62 -25.79 -18.29
C LEU A 23 -20.04 -26.24 -17.87
N PRO A 24 -20.21 -27.44 -17.28
CA PRO A 24 -21.52 -28.07 -16.98
C PRO A 24 -22.38 -27.36 -15.92
N TYR A 25 -21.98 -26.17 -15.49
CA TYR A 25 -22.67 -25.35 -14.50
C TYR A 25 -22.90 -23.90 -14.97
N ASP A 26 -22.51 -23.53 -16.19
CA ASP A 26 -22.73 -22.20 -16.76
C ASP A 26 -23.70 -22.28 -17.94
N ASP A 27 -24.94 -21.85 -17.71
CA ASP A 27 -26.03 -21.88 -18.69
C ASP A 27 -25.85 -20.96 -19.91
N ARG A 28 -24.69 -20.30 -20.04
CA ARG A 28 -24.36 -19.36 -21.11
C ARG A 28 -23.22 -19.84 -22.00
N TYR A 29 -22.32 -20.68 -21.50
CA TYR A 29 -21.07 -21.05 -22.17
C TYR A 29 -20.77 -22.53 -21.94
N HIS A 30 -20.27 -23.20 -22.99
CA HIS A 30 -20.01 -24.65 -22.98
C HIS A 30 -18.57 -25.02 -23.36
N LEU A 31 -17.74 -24.04 -23.69
CA LEU A 31 -16.42 -24.26 -24.28
C LEU A 31 -15.34 -23.61 -23.41
N ASP A 32 -14.38 -24.44 -23.00
CA ASP A 32 -13.16 -24.04 -22.29
C ASP A 32 -12.01 -24.87 -22.89
N SER A 33 -11.35 -24.30 -23.90
CA SER A 33 -10.38 -24.98 -24.75
C SER A 33 -9.09 -25.36 -24.02
N ASP A 34 -8.77 -24.71 -22.90
CA ASP A 34 -7.56 -24.96 -22.13
C ASP A 34 -7.78 -25.53 -20.73
N GLY A 35 -9.03 -25.52 -20.25
CA GLY A 35 -9.47 -26.17 -19.03
C GLY A 35 -9.12 -25.38 -17.77
N ASP A 36 -9.00 -24.06 -17.84
CA ASP A 36 -8.73 -23.21 -16.69
C ASP A 36 -9.98 -22.76 -15.92
N GLY A 37 -11.16 -23.10 -16.43
CA GLY A 37 -12.46 -22.80 -15.85
C GLY A 37 -13.02 -21.44 -16.24
N VAL A 38 -12.42 -20.76 -17.23
CA VAL A 38 -12.97 -19.56 -17.87
C VAL A 38 -13.39 -19.92 -19.29
N ALA A 39 -14.57 -19.46 -19.69
CA ALA A 39 -15.08 -19.71 -21.04
C ALA A 39 -14.19 -19.06 -22.11
N ASP A 40 -14.03 -19.71 -23.26
CA ASP A 40 -13.28 -19.18 -24.41
C ASP A 40 -13.75 -17.78 -24.84
N GLU A 41 -15.03 -17.43 -24.61
CA GLU A 41 -15.58 -16.10 -24.90
C GLU A 41 -15.22 -15.01 -23.88
N GLU A 42 -14.84 -15.40 -22.65
CA GLU A 42 -14.43 -14.50 -21.57
C GLU A 42 -12.90 -14.50 -21.37
N ASP A 43 -12.19 -15.47 -21.95
CA ASP A 43 -10.74 -15.60 -21.91
C ASP A 43 -10.03 -14.82 -23.05
N ASP A 44 -9.06 -13.98 -22.68
CA ASP A 44 -8.18 -13.29 -23.62
C ASP A 44 -7.14 -14.24 -24.27
N TYR A 45 -6.83 -15.38 -23.64
CA TYR A 45 -5.89 -16.40 -24.10
C TYR A 45 -6.49 -17.84 -24.03
N PRO A 46 -7.50 -18.16 -24.87
CA PRO A 46 -8.29 -19.42 -24.83
C PRO A 46 -7.52 -20.73 -25.09
N TYR A 47 -6.20 -20.68 -25.21
CA TYR A 47 -5.35 -21.87 -25.39
C TYR A 47 -4.20 -21.90 -24.38
N ASN A 48 -4.31 -21.15 -23.28
CA ASN A 48 -3.30 -21.02 -22.27
C ASN A 48 -3.92 -21.02 -20.87
N ALA A 49 -4.02 -22.22 -20.29
CA ALA A 49 -4.65 -22.45 -19.00
C ALA A 49 -4.00 -21.75 -17.78
N LEU A 50 -2.93 -20.99 -17.99
CA LEU A 50 -2.31 -20.16 -16.95
C LEU A 50 -2.76 -18.69 -17.01
N LEU A 51 -3.39 -18.25 -18.10
CA LEU A 51 -3.67 -16.85 -18.38
C LEU A 51 -5.12 -16.66 -18.87
N ALA A 52 -6.09 -16.47 -17.97
CA ALA A 52 -7.46 -16.15 -18.38
C ALA A 52 -7.72 -14.65 -18.66
N GLN A 53 -7.02 -13.78 -17.91
CA GLN A 53 -7.29 -12.33 -17.86
C GLN A 53 -5.98 -11.59 -17.57
N GLU A 54 -5.73 -10.45 -18.21
CA GLU A 54 -4.52 -9.61 -17.99
C GLU A 54 -4.42 -9.01 -16.56
N GLU A 55 -5.42 -9.21 -15.70
CA GLU A 55 -5.54 -8.50 -14.43
C GLU A 55 -4.81 -9.20 -13.28
N SER A 56 -3.49 -8.97 -13.18
CA SER A 56 -2.79 -8.96 -11.88
C SER A 56 -1.45 -8.22 -11.85
N VAL A 57 -1.15 -7.35 -12.83
CA VAL A 57 0.01 -6.44 -12.72
C VAL A 57 -0.40 -4.98 -12.52
N ALA A 58 -1.56 -4.55 -13.03
CA ALA A 58 -2.02 -3.17 -12.91
C ALA A 58 -2.42 -2.82 -11.46
N ALA A 59 -3.19 -3.67 -10.79
CA ALA A 59 -3.58 -3.47 -9.39
C ALA A 59 -2.36 -3.49 -8.45
N PHE A 60 -1.52 -4.53 -8.56
CA PHE A 60 -0.31 -4.66 -7.75
C PHE A 60 0.71 -3.55 -8.06
N GLY A 61 0.82 -3.14 -9.32
CA GLY A 61 1.64 -2.01 -9.77
C GLY A 61 1.17 -0.70 -9.13
N CYS A 62 -0.13 -0.42 -9.12
CA CYS A 62 -0.68 0.75 -8.45
C CYS A 62 -0.43 0.72 -6.93
N PHE A 63 -0.60 -0.42 -6.25
CA PHE A 63 -0.30 -0.50 -4.82
C PHE A 63 1.19 -0.27 -4.50
N VAL A 64 2.10 -0.79 -5.34
CA VAL A 64 3.55 -0.59 -5.18
C VAL A 64 3.97 0.84 -5.56
N LEU A 65 3.40 1.42 -6.62
CA LEU A 65 3.72 2.78 -7.05
C LEU A 65 3.12 3.84 -6.11
N ILE A 66 1.83 3.72 -5.77
CA ILE A 66 1.13 4.66 -4.87
C ILE A 66 1.65 4.47 -3.44
N GLY A 67 1.77 3.23 -2.97
CA GLY A 67 2.30 2.93 -1.64
C GLY A 67 3.77 3.27 -1.48
N GLY A 68 4.60 3.01 -2.50
CA GLY A 68 6.01 3.37 -2.54
C GLY A 68 6.23 4.88 -2.57
N LEU A 69 5.48 5.61 -3.41
CA LEU A 69 5.51 7.07 -3.45
C LEU A 69 5.07 7.66 -2.09
N ALA A 70 3.97 7.15 -1.53
CA ALA A 70 3.48 7.58 -0.22
C ALA A 70 4.49 7.27 0.91
N PHE A 71 5.17 6.12 0.87
CA PHE A 71 6.20 5.74 1.85
C PHE A 71 7.44 6.64 1.78
N VAL A 72 7.86 7.00 0.56
CA VAL A 72 8.95 7.96 0.34
C VAL A 72 8.55 9.33 0.89
N LEU A 73 7.37 9.83 0.53
CA LEU A 73 6.86 11.10 1.03
C LEU A 73 6.69 11.11 2.56
N TYR A 74 6.25 9.99 3.14
CA TYR A 74 6.11 9.81 4.59
C TYR A 74 7.46 9.84 5.32
N LYS A 75 8.52 9.26 4.73
CA LYS A 75 9.86 9.29 5.31
C LYS A 75 10.52 10.65 5.20
N THR A 76 10.31 11.38 4.11
CA THR A 76 10.93 12.69 3.89
C THR A 76 10.27 13.81 4.70
N GLY A 77 9.06 13.60 5.23
CA GLY A 77 8.29 14.61 5.98
C GLY A 77 8.51 14.65 7.50
N ARG A 78 9.50 13.95 8.08
CA ARG A 78 9.72 13.87 9.54
C ARG A 78 11.02 14.51 10.06
N ASP A 79 11.72 15.29 9.25
CA ASP A 79 13.01 15.88 9.63
C ASP A 79 12.93 17.29 10.23
N GLU A 80 11.75 17.84 10.51
CA GLU A 80 11.60 19.19 11.06
C GLU A 80 10.59 19.25 12.21
N ASP A 81 10.95 18.76 13.40
CA ASP A 81 10.23 19.08 14.64
C ASP A 81 11.13 18.89 15.89
N GLU A 82 12.36 19.43 15.90
CA GLU A 82 12.98 19.78 17.18
C GLU A 82 13.94 20.96 17.02
N SER A 83 13.41 22.17 17.22
CA SER A 83 14.21 23.36 17.47
C SER A 83 14.50 23.47 18.97
N PRO A 84 15.68 23.12 19.50
CA PRO A 84 16.07 23.57 20.82
C PRO A 84 16.35 25.07 20.77
N SER A 85 15.49 25.79 21.50
CA SER A 85 15.59 27.17 21.98
C SER A 85 16.96 27.84 21.85
N MET A 86 16.98 28.98 21.15
CA MET A 86 18.05 29.98 21.25
C MET A 86 18.11 30.55 22.67
N THR A 87 18.92 29.97 23.56
CA THR A 87 19.42 30.72 24.73
C THR A 87 20.68 31.47 24.31
N MET A 88 20.47 32.76 24.04
CA MET A 88 21.50 33.74 23.73
C MET A 88 22.32 34.03 24.99
N ALA A 89 23.63 33.86 24.91
CA ALA A 89 24.61 34.47 25.79
C ALA A 89 25.84 34.83 24.93
N PRO A 90 26.68 35.81 25.28
CA PRO A 90 26.61 36.87 26.31
C PRO A 90 26.80 38.28 25.69
N GLU A 91 26.76 39.35 26.51
CA GLU A 91 27.44 40.61 26.14
C GLU A 91 28.50 41.00 27.20
N PRO A 92 29.75 41.31 26.81
CA PRO A 92 30.82 41.75 27.71
C PRO A 92 30.95 43.28 27.73
N ILE A 93 31.27 43.88 28.87
CA ILE A 93 32.03 45.16 28.95
C ILE A 93 32.81 45.19 30.28
N VAL A 94 34.12 45.45 30.16
CA VAL A 94 35.10 45.58 31.26
C VAL A 94 35.50 47.05 31.37
N ILE A 95 35.33 47.67 32.54
CA ILE A 95 36.11 48.82 33.04
C ILE A 95 36.07 48.68 34.57
N GLY A 96 37.14 48.42 35.32
CA GLY A 96 38.39 49.14 35.34
C GLY A 96 38.39 50.20 36.45
N GLN A 97 38.60 49.75 37.71
CA GLN A 97 39.16 50.47 38.87
C GLN A 97 38.35 51.59 39.59
N LEU A 98 38.58 51.62 40.92
CA LEU A 98 38.37 52.67 41.96
C LEU A 98 36.94 52.75 42.51
N GLU A 99 36.67 52.85 43.81
CA GLU A 99 37.45 53.33 44.96
C GLU A 99 36.86 52.73 46.25
N GLU A 100 37.66 52.74 47.33
CA GLU A 100 37.25 52.46 48.71
C GLU A 100 36.07 53.36 49.12
N GLU A 101 35.07 52.84 49.83
CA GLU A 101 34.64 53.43 51.11
C GLU A 101 33.57 52.58 51.80
N ASP A 102 33.84 52.34 53.08
CA ASP A 102 32.91 52.25 54.19
C ASP A 102 32.09 50.97 54.42
N ALA A 103 32.68 50.18 55.33
CA ALA A 103 32.01 49.24 56.21
C ALA A 103 30.71 49.79 56.82
N PRO A 104 29.78 48.88 57.15
CA PRO A 104 29.20 48.92 58.48
C PRO A 104 29.58 47.67 59.26
N VAL A 105 30.16 47.94 60.43
CA VAL A 105 30.31 47.03 61.56
C VAL A 105 28.92 46.62 62.08
N ASP A 106 28.62 45.33 62.08
CA ASP A 106 27.85 44.63 63.12
C ASP A 106 28.50 43.24 63.32
N ASN A 107 29.18 42.97 64.44
CA ASN A 107 28.65 42.58 65.75
C ASN A 107 27.54 41.52 65.58
N ASP A 108 27.67 40.25 65.97
CA ASP A 108 28.41 39.65 67.05
C ASP A 108 28.50 38.12 66.87
N THR A 109 29.55 37.59 67.47
CA THR A 109 29.94 36.20 67.64
C THR A 109 28.92 35.40 68.45
N PHE A 110 28.61 34.17 68.03
CA PHE A 110 28.10 33.13 68.94
C PHE A 110 28.66 31.74 68.56
N TRP A 111 29.36 31.16 69.54
CA TRP A 111 29.99 29.81 69.64
C TRP A 111 31.43 29.66 69.15
#